data_AF-A0A6P0SWJ8-F1
#
_entry.id   AF-A0A6P0SWJ8-F1
#
_cell.length_a   1.000
_cell.length_b   1.000
_cell.length_c   1.000
_cell.angle_alpha   90.00
_cell.angle_beta   90.00
_cell.angle_gamma   90.00
#
_symmetry.space_group_name_H-M   'P 1'
#
loop_
_entity.id
_entity.type
_entity.pdbx_description
1 polymer ?
#
loop_
_entity_poly.entity_id
_entity_poly.type
_entity_poly.pdbx_seq_one_letter_code
_entity_poly.pdbx_strand_id
1 'polypeptide(L)'
;RYLPDVKLIAILRNPIDRAYSDYLMHVREATDVAGKVQPLSEQLKFRSKGSFTLKKGLYSSQLSHFFETFNRDKIKVYLYDDLCKNPVALIQDMYRFIGVDETFIPDISKKAQVAQVPKVKLVNDLLRKQNPFRTMVASGLKFILPPEVRQTVRSALINMNSTDKRQAALSKQERQQLLEFYRDDILKLQDLIQRDLSVWLTV
;
A
#
# COMPACT_ATOMS: atom_id res chain seq x y z
N ARG A 1 -22.45 2.30 -19.57
CA ARG A 1 -23.55 1.68 -20.38
C ARG A 1 -23.83 0.21 -20.05
N TYR A 2 -22.91 -0.57 -19.45
CA TYR A 2 -23.17 -2.00 -19.14
C TYR A 2 -23.71 -2.27 -17.72
N LEU A 3 -23.34 -1.43 -16.73
CA LEU A 3 -23.76 -1.60 -15.34
C LEU A 3 -24.22 -0.25 -14.76
N PRO A 4 -25.39 0.27 -15.16
CA PRO A 4 -25.87 1.58 -14.71
C PRO A 4 -26.11 1.63 -13.19
N ASP A 5 -26.41 0.48 -12.57
CA ASP A 5 -26.80 0.39 -11.16
C ASP A 5 -25.70 -0.10 -10.23
N VAL A 6 -24.48 -0.31 -10.73
CA VAL A 6 -23.37 -0.82 -9.93
C VAL A 6 -23.08 0.10 -8.74
N LYS A 7 -22.80 -0.52 -7.61
CA LYS A 7 -22.34 0.16 -6.41
C LYS A 7 -20.81 0.14 -6.37
N LEU A 8 -20.21 1.31 -6.21
CA LEU A 8 -18.77 1.52 -6.20
C LEU A 8 -18.30 1.82 -4.77
N ILE A 9 -17.25 1.13 -4.33
CA ILE A 9 -16.64 1.35 -3.02
C ILE A 9 -15.18 1.78 -3.24
N ALA A 10 -14.79 2.88 -2.64
CA ALA A 10 -13.41 3.34 -2.57
C ALA A 10 -12.95 3.42 -1.11
N ILE A 11 -11.80 2.83 -0.78
CA ILE A 11 -11.17 2.96 0.53
C ILE A 11 -9.87 3.75 0.35
N LEU A 12 -9.87 4.98 0.85
CA LEU A 12 -8.76 5.91 0.71
C LEU A 12 -7.87 5.88 1.95
N ARG A 13 -6.58 6.01 1.74
CA ARG A 13 -5.59 6.19 2.82
C ARG A 13 -4.90 7.52 2.62
N ASN A 14 -4.41 8.15 3.71
CA ASN A 14 -3.52 9.30 3.63
C ASN A 14 -2.53 9.13 2.45
N PRO A 15 -2.54 10.03 1.45
CA PRO A 15 -1.83 9.82 0.19
C PRO A 15 -0.30 9.75 0.39
N ILE A 16 0.23 10.40 1.42
CA ILE A 16 1.64 10.34 1.82
C ILE A 16 1.98 8.92 2.31
N ASP A 17 1.21 8.41 3.26
CA ASP A 17 1.44 7.07 3.83
C ASP A 17 1.21 5.97 2.79
N ARG A 18 0.25 6.18 1.87
CA ARG A 18 0.02 5.29 0.74
C ARG A 18 1.21 5.30 -0.23
N ALA A 19 1.70 6.48 -0.63
CA ALA A 19 2.86 6.60 -1.53
C ALA A 19 4.10 5.95 -0.91
N TYR A 20 4.33 6.16 0.38
CA TYR A 20 5.41 5.54 1.12
C TYR A 20 5.27 4.02 1.23
N SER A 21 4.05 3.52 1.48
CA SER A 21 3.77 2.10 1.45
C SER A 21 4.06 1.45 0.09
N ASP A 22 3.65 2.11 -0.98
CA ASP A 22 3.83 1.65 -2.36
C ASP A 22 5.31 1.69 -2.75
N TYR A 23 6.05 2.73 -2.35
CA TYR A 23 7.51 2.79 -2.51
C TYR A 23 8.21 1.60 -1.83
N LEU A 24 7.88 1.30 -0.58
CA LEU A 24 8.49 0.19 0.15
C LEU A 24 8.17 -1.17 -0.47
N MET A 25 6.97 -1.33 -1.03
CA MET A 25 6.61 -2.53 -1.79
C MET A 25 7.50 -2.67 -3.03
N HIS A 26 7.68 -1.62 -3.82
CA HIS A 26 8.60 -1.64 -4.96
C HIS A 26 10.05 -1.91 -4.54
N VAL A 27 10.52 -1.36 -3.41
CA VAL A 27 11.86 -1.67 -2.87
C VAL A 27 12.00 -3.16 -2.52
N ARG A 28 10.94 -3.77 -1.98
CA ARG A 28 10.89 -5.21 -1.67
C ARG A 28 10.84 -6.08 -2.94
N GLU A 29 10.11 -5.63 -3.96
CA GLU A 29 9.85 -6.35 -5.22
C GLU A 29 10.89 -6.12 -6.32
N ALA A 30 11.77 -5.13 -6.18
CA ALA A 30 12.86 -4.84 -7.12
C ALA A 30 13.96 -5.93 -7.13
N THR A 31 13.58 -7.18 -6.93
CA THR A 31 14.42 -8.36 -6.90
C THR A 31 14.77 -8.91 -8.30
N ASP A 32 14.18 -8.48 -9.42
CA ASP A 32 14.45 -9.22 -10.68
C ASP A 32 15.00 -8.47 -11.90
N VAL A 33 15.04 -7.13 -11.97
CA VAL A 33 15.59 -6.48 -13.18
C VAL A 33 16.26 -5.15 -12.85
N ALA A 34 17.60 -5.13 -12.87
CA ALA A 34 18.52 -3.97 -13.05
C ALA A 34 18.28 -2.60 -12.33
N GLY A 35 17.22 -2.38 -11.56
CA GLY A 35 16.71 -1.03 -11.26
C GLY A 35 16.93 -0.53 -9.84
N LYS A 36 17.64 0.58 -9.68
CA LYS A 36 17.60 1.39 -8.44
C LYS A 36 16.19 1.98 -8.31
N VAL A 37 15.43 1.57 -7.28
CA VAL A 37 14.17 2.27 -6.93
C VAL A 37 14.56 3.66 -6.44
N GLN A 38 14.22 4.68 -7.23
CA GLN A 38 14.51 6.07 -6.87
C GLN A 38 13.76 6.44 -5.57
N PRO A 39 14.41 7.11 -4.61
CA PRO A 39 13.74 7.67 -3.43
C PRO A 39 12.51 8.49 -3.81
N LEU A 40 11.48 8.50 -2.96
CA LEU A 40 10.28 9.30 -3.20
C LEU A 40 10.59 10.79 -3.36
N SER A 41 11.57 11.30 -2.64
CA SER A 41 12.06 12.67 -2.77
C SER A 41 12.64 12.98 -4.15
N GLU A 42 13.37 12.05 -4.76
CA GLU A 42 13.86 12.20 -6.15
C GLU A 42 12.72 12.09 -7.16
N GLN A 43 11.80 11.14 -6.96
CA GLN A 43 10.62 11.01 -7.81
C GLN A 43 9.79 12.29 -7.79
N LEU A 44 9.65 12.92 -6.63
CA LEU A 44 8.94 14.18 -6.48
C LEU A 44 9.67 15.33 -7.18
N LYS A 45 11.00 15.45 -6.99
CA LYS A 45 11.80 16.55 -7.57
C LYS A 45 11.89 16.47 -9.10
N PHE A 46 12.07 15.29 -9.66
CA PHE A 46 12.45 15.14 -11.07
C PHE A 46 11.36 14.53 -11.94
N ARG A 47 10.39 13.83 -11.35
CA ARG A 47 9.40 13.02 -12.09
C ARG A 47 8.01 13.03 -11.44
N SER A 48 7.63 14.08 -10.73
CA SER A 48 6.32 14.11 -10.03
C SER A 48 5.14 13.84 -10.96
N LYS A 49 5.16 14.45 -12.16
CA LYS A 49 4.18 14.24 -13.23
C LYS A 49 4.29 12.89 -13.94
N GLY A 50 5.34 12.10 -13.72
CA GLY A 50 5.55 10.78 -14.33
C GLY A 50 5.49 9.62 -13.34
N SER A 51 5.60 9.89 -12.04
CA SER A 51 5.61 8.85 -11.01
C SER A 51 4.20 8.29 -10.81
N PHE A 52 3.99 7.05 -11.27
CA PHE A 52 2.77 6.32 -11.03
C PHE A 52 2.51 6.11 -9.53
N THR A 53 3.59 5.91 -8.76
CA THR A 53 3.54 5.85 -7.29
C THR A 53 2.92 7.11 -6.71
N LEU A 54 3.28 8.31 -7.16
CA LEU A 54 2.71 9.55 -6.63
C LEU A 54 1.29 9.81 -7.15
N LYS A 55 1.04 9.61 -8.46
CA LYS A 55 -0.26 9.87 -9.10
C LYS A 55 -1.42 9.11 -8.48
N LYS A 56 -1.20 7.87 -8.04
CA LYS A 56 -2.25 7.08 -7.35
C LYS A 56 -2.86 7.80 -6.15
N GLY A 57 -2.11 8.69 -5.49
CA GLY A 57 -2.58 9.46 -4.34
C GLY A 57 -3.35 10.74 -4.69
N LEU A 58 -3.47 11.11 -5.97
CA LEU A 58 -4.26 12.25 -6.43
C LEU A 58 -5.73 11.83 -6.62
N TYR A 59 -6.42 11.63 -5.49
CA TYR A 59 -7.73 11.00 -5.46
C TYR A 59 -8.84 11.90 -5.97
N SER A 60 -8.74 13.23 -5.77
CA SER A 60 -9.82 14.16 -6.16
C SER A 60 -10.09 14.03 -7.66
N SER A 61 -9.04 14.12 -8.48
CA SER A 61 -9.16 13.98 -9.95
C SER A 61 -9.77 12.64 -10.38
N GLN A 62 -9.43 11.55 -9.70
CA GLN A 62 -9.90 10.22 -10.04
C GLN A 62 -11.37 10.03 -9.65
N LEU A 63 -11.75 10.46 -8.44
CA LEU A 63 -13.11 10.33 -7.93
C LEU A 63 -14.10 11.27 -8.61
N SER A 64 -13.68 12.48 -9.01
CA SER A 64 -14.55 13.41 -9.74
C SER A 64 -15.12 12.75 -11.00
N HIS A 65 -14.31 12.01 -11.74
CA HIS A 65 -14.76 11.28 -12.93
C HIS A 65 -15.87 10.26 -12.64
N PHE A 66 -15.81 9.59 -11.48
CA PHE A 66 -16.87 8.67 -11.05
C PHE A 66 -18.13 9.41 -10.63
N PHE A 67 -18.01 10.51 -9.88
CA PHE A 67 -19.17 11.33 -9.47
C PHE A 67 -19.85 12.08 -10.63
N GLU A 68 -19.14 12.35 -11.72
CA GLU A 68 -19.71 12.88 -12.96
C GLU A 68 -20.54 11.83 -13.73
N THR A 69 -20.25 10.54 -13.51
CA THR A 69 -20.86 9.43 -14.25
C THR A 69 -21.95 8.71 -13.46
N PHE A 70 -21.78 8.58 -12.14
CA PHE A 70 -22.68 7.86 -11.25
C PHE A 70 -23.23 8.79 -10.18
N ASN A 71 -24.50 8.59 -9.82
CA ASN A 71 -25.11 9.31 -8.71
C ASN A 71 -24.35 9.06 -7.40
N ARG A 72 -24.37 10.04 -6.50
CA ARG A 72 -23.65 9.98 -5.21
C ARG A 72 -24.08 8.78 -4.35
N ASP A 73 -25.33 8.33 -4.44
CA ASP A 73 -25.84 7.15 -3.71
C ASP A 73 -25.27 5.82 -4.23
N LYS A 74 -24.63 5.80 -5.40
CA LYS A 74 -23.95 4.63 -5.96
C LYS A 74 -22.46 4.57 -5.61
N ILE A 75 -21.91 5.60 -4.97
CA ILE A 75 -20.49 5.66 -4.62
C ILE A 75 -20.35 5.84 -3.11
N LYS A 76 -19.62 4.92 -2.47
CA LYS A 76 -19.28 5.02 -1.06
C LYS A 76 -17.77 5.15 -0.89
N VAL A 77 -17.35 6.22 -0.23
CA VAL A 77 -15.94 6.51 0.06
C VAL A 77 -15.69 6.31 1.55
N TYR A 78 -14.73 5.46 1.88
CA TYR A 78 -14.28 5.20 3.24
C TYR A 78 -12.83 5.63 3.43
N LEU A 79 -12.45 5.89 4.69
CA LEU A 79 -11.05 6.09 5.04
C LEU A 79 -10.48 4.81 5.67
N TYR A 80 -9.26 4.46 5.28
CA TYR A 80 -8.50 3.37 5.87
C TYR A 80 -8.28 3.56 7.37
N ASP A 81 -8.22 4.81 7.83
CA ASP A 81 -8.11 5.15 9.25
C ASP A 81 -9.37 4.69 10.03
N ASP A 82 -10.57 4.78 9.44
CA ASP A 82 -11.80 4.25 10.04
C ASP A 82 -11.79 2.74 10.09
N LEU A 83 -11.30 2.10 9.02
CA LEU A 83 -11.17 0.65 8.96
C LEU A 83 -10.22 0.15 10.06
N CYS A 84 -9.17 0.92 10.37
CA CYS A 84 -8.26 0.60 11.47
C CYS A 84 -8.90 0.87 12.85
N LYS A 85 -9.70 1.92 12.98
CA LYS A 85 -10.28 2.36 14.26
C LYS A 85 -11.49 1.53 14.66
N ASN A 86 -12.40 1.25 13.72
CA ASN A 86 -13.62 0.51 13.97
C ASN A 86 -14.00 -0.34 12.72
N PRO A 87 -13.27 -1.46 12.49
CA PRO A 87 -13.46 -2.29 11.30
C PRO A 87 -14.85 -2.89 11.21
N VAL A 88 -15.44 -3.31 12.34
CA VAL A 88 -16.78 -3.94 12.38
C VAL A 88 -17.82 -2.94 11.88
N ALA A 89 -17.86 -1.73 12.46
CA ALA A 89 -18.84 -0.73 12.07
C ALA A 89 -18.72 -0.33 10.58
N LEU A 90 -17.50 -0.18 10.06
CA LEU A 90 -17.27 0.15 8.66
C LEU A 90 -17.73 -0.98 7.73
N ILE A 91 -17.41 -2.23 8.06
CA ILE A 91 -17.81 -3.38 7.26
C ILE A 91 -19.34 -3.52 7.23
N GLN A 92 -20.00 -3.33 8.37
CA GLN A 92 -21.47 -3.32 8.42
C GLN A 92 -22.07 -2.18 7.59
N ASP A 93 -21.44 -1.01 7.58
CA ASP A 93 -21.84 0.09 6.68
C ASP A 93 -21.68 -0.27 5.19
N MET A 94 -20.60 -0.99 4.85
CA MET A 94 -20.43 -1.53 3.50
C MET A 94 -21.53 -2.53 3.16
N TYR A 95 -21.92 -3.41 4.09
CA TYR A 95 -22.98 -4.39 3.89
C TYR A 95 -24.34 -3.73 3.64
N ARG A 96 -24.72 -2.75 4.46
CA ARG A 96 -25.91 -1.92 4.20
C ARG A 96 -25.85 -1.26 2.83
N PHE A 97 -24.69 -0.67 2.51
CA PHE A 97 -24.51 0.00 1.23
C PHE A 97 -24.73 -0.97 0.07
N ILE A 98 -24.15 -2.17 0.09
CA ILE A 98 -24.32 -3.15 -1.01
C ILE A 98 -25.67 -3.88 -0.96
N GLY A 99 -26.36 -3.89 0.18
CA GLY A 99 -27.67 -4.51 0.37
C GLY A 99 -27.59 -5.99 0.73
N VAL A 100 -26.61 -6.38 1.54
CA VAL A 100 -26.48 -7.75 2.08
C VAL A 100 -26.68 -7.73 3.60
N ASP A 101 -26.72 -8.92 4.21
CA ASP A 101 -26.84 -9.09 5.65
C ASP A 101 -25.72 -8.35 6.42
N GLU A 102 -26.12 -7.36 7.21
CA GLU A 102 -25.22 -6.56 8.04
C GLU A 102 -24.87 -7.21 9.39
N THR A 103 -25.52 -8.32 9.74
CA THR A 103 -25.29 -9.04 11.00
C THR A 103 -24.10 -10.00 10.92
N PHE A 104 -23.66 -10.34 9.71
CA PHE A 104 -22.47 -11.15 9.50
C PHE A 104 -21.21 -10.41 10.01
N ILE A 105 -20.43 -11.08 10.86
CA ILE A 105 -19.15 -10.55 11.37
C ILE A 105 -18.03 -11.45 10.84
N PRO A 106 -17.18 -10.96 9.92
CA PRO A 106 -16.04 -11.74 9.45
C PRO A 106 -14.96 -11.87 10.53
N ASP A 107 -14.13 -12.91 10.44
CA ASP A 107 -12.91 -13.00 11.24
C ASP A 107 -11.91 -11.90 10.82
N ILE A 108 -11.83 -10.85 11.64
CA ILE A 108 -10.93 -9.70 11.45
C ILE A 108 -9.59 -9.84 12.19
N SER A 109 -9.33 -10.97 12.83
CA SER A 109 -8.09 -11.19 13.61
C SER A 109 -6.85 -11.29 12.71
N LYS A 110 -7.02 -11.72 11.46
CA LYS A 110 -5.93 -11.95 10.51
C LYS A 110 -5.55 -10.66 9.78
N LYS A 111 -4.45 -10.04 10.18
CA LYS A 111 -3.79 -8.99 9.39
C LYS A 111 -2.92 -9.62 8.29
N ALA A 112 -3.47 -9.75 7.08
CA ALA A 112 -2.68 -10.12 5.90
C ALA A 112 -1.79 -8.94 5.44
N GLN A 113 -0.64 -9.23 4.83
CA GLN A 113 0.24 -8.24 4.16
C GLN A 113 0.85 -7.15 5.08
N VAL A 114 1.37 -7.52 6.26
CA VAL A 114 2.24 -6.60 7.02
C VAL A 114 3.50 -6.35 6.18
N ALA A 115 3.68 -5.11 5.73
CA ALA A 115 4.82 -4.72 4.91
C ALA A 115 6.12 -4.92 5.69
N GLN A 116 6.97 -5.81 5.20
CA GLN A 116 8.31 -6.08 5.71
C GLN A 116 9.33 -5.52 4.72
N VAL A 117 10.27 -4.71 5.21
CA VAL A 117 11.32 -4.10 4.39
C VAL A 117 12.64 -4.78 4.72
N PRO A 118 13.49 -5.16 3.74
CA PRO A 118 14.76 -5.77 4.06
C PRO A 118 15.73 -4.78 4.73
N LYS A 119 16.32 -5.18 5.88
CA LYS A 119 17.41 -4.49 6.58
C LYS A 119 18.62 -4.33 5.69
N VAL A 120 19.05 -5.43 5.07
CA VAL A 120 20.20 -5.47 4.18
C VAL A 120 19.75 -5.92 2.79
N LYS A 121 19.87 -5.01 1.82
CA LYS A 121 19.48 -5.26 0.42
C LYS A 121 20.25 -6.43 -0.19
N LEU A 122 21.56 -6.54 0.05
CA LEU A 122 22.40 -7.63 -0.46
C LEU A 122 21.95 -9.01 0.04
N VAL A 123 21.63 -9.12 1.33
CA VAL A 123 21.13 -10.37 1.94
C VAL A 123 19.75 -10.72 1.37
N ASN A 124 18.88 -9.72 1.21
CA ASN A 124 17.57 -9.92 0.58
C ASN A 124 17.71 -10.37 -0.88
N ASP A 125 18.66 -9.80 -1.61
CA ASP A 125 18.95 -10.15 -2.99
C ASP A 125 19.51 -11.58 -3.09
N LEU A 126 20.43 -11.97 -2.22
CA LEU A 126 20.98 -13.33 -2.16
C LEU A 126 19.89 -14.37 -1.87
N LEU A 127 19.00 -14.06 -0.91
CA LEU A 127 17.96 -14.97 -0.47
C LEU A 127 16.79 -15.02 -1.44
N ARG A 128 16.31 -13.88 -1.96
CA ARG A 128 15.07 -13.82 -2.77
C ARG A 128 15.30 -14.03 -4.27
N LYS A 129 16.38 -13.52 -4.86
CA LYS A 129 16.63 -13.61 -6.31
C LYS A 129 16.98 -15.03 -6.73
N GLN A 130 16.75 -15.38 -8.00
CA GLN A 130 17.47 -16.51 -8.60
C GLN A 130 18.87 -16.03 -8.94
N ASN A 131 19.89 -16.59 -8.30
CA ASN A 131 21.28 -16.25 -8.56
C ASN A 131 22.13 -17.54 -8.53
N PRO A 132 23.29 -17.57 -9.21
CA PRO A 132 24.11 -18.79 -9.33
C PRO A 132 24.50 -19.35 -7.96
N PHE A 133 24.77 -18.46 -7.00
CA PHE A 133 25.13 -18.82 -5.63
C PHE A 133 23.98 -19.52 -4.90
N ARG A 134 22.74 -19.05 -5.07
CA ARG A 134 21.53 -19.69 -4.53
C ARG A 134 21.34 -21.08 -5.12
N THR A 135 21.51 -21.22 -6.43
CA THR A 135 21.39 -22.52 -7.10
C THR A 135 22.46 -23.49 -6.61
N MET A 136 23.69 -23.00 -6.40
CA MET A 136 24.79 -23.76 -5.84
C MET A 136 24.51 -24.22 -4.39
N VAL A 137 24.11 -23.31 -3.50
CA VAL A 137 23.78 -23.62 -2.10
C VAL A 137 22.58 -24.56 -2.01
N ALA A 138 21.52 -24.32 -2.79
CA ALA A 138 20.35 -25.20 -2.83
C ALA A 138 20.69 -26.60 -3.36
N SER A 139 21.63 -26.69 -4.31
CA SER A 139 22.09 -27.95 -4.88
C SER A 139 23.03 -28.73 -3.97
N GLY A 140 23.82 -28.05 -3.12
CA GLY A 140 24.62 -28.70 -2.08
C GLY A 140 23.77 -29.17 -0.91
N LEU A 141 22.82 -28.34 -0.45
CA LEU A 141 21.96 -28.66 0.68
C LEU A 141 20.88 -29.70 0.36
N LYS A 142 20.56 -29.97 -0.92
CA LYS A 142 19.57 -31.00 -1.30
C LYS A 142 19.92 -32.40 -0.80
N PHE A 143 21.21 -32.66 -0.57
CA PHE A 143 21.72 -33.94 -0.11
C PHE A 143 21.61 -34.12 1.41
N ILE A 144 21.38 -33.03 2.14
CA ILE A 144 21.42 -33.01 3.62
C ILE A 144 20.08 -32.58 4.21
N LEU A 145 19.32 -31.71 3.51
CA LEU A 145 18.09 -31.13 4.03
C LEU A 145 16.90 -31.29 3.05
N PRO A 146 15.75 -31.76 3.56
CA PRO A 146 14.50 -31.79 2.81
C PRO A 146 14.08 -30.40 2.29
N PRO A 147 13.30 -30.31 1.19
CA PRO A 147 12.79 -29.05 0.64
C PRO A 147 12.07 -28.16 1.67
N GLU A 148 11.30 -28.77 2.57
CA GLU A 148 10.48 -28.10 3.58
C GLU A 148 11.36 -27.39 4.61
N VAL A 149 12.43 -28.05 5.06
CA VAL A 149 13.40 -27.48 6.02
C VAL A 149 14.18 -26.33 5.36
N ARG A 150 14.60 -26.50 4.10
CA ARG A 150 15.28 -25.44 3.34
C ARG A 150 14.39 -24.21 3.16
N GLN A 151 13.10 -24.40 2.92
CA GLN A 151 12.13 -23.31 2.81
C GLN A 151 11.89 -22.61 4.16
N THR A 152 11.85 -23.37 5.26
CA THR A 152 11.69 -22.82 6.62
C THR A 152 12.90 -21.97 7.03
N VAL A 153 14.12 -22.48 6.84
CA VAL A 153 15.37 -21.75 7.13
C VAL A 153 15.47 -20.48 6.30
N ARG A 154 15.17 -20.57 5.00
CA ARG A 154 15.11 -19.42 4.10
C ARG A 154 14.11 -18.38 4.58
N SER A 155 12.91 -18.80 4.96
CA SER A 155 11.87 -17.90 5.47
C SER A 155 12.31 -17.23 6.78
N ALA A 156 12.97 -17.96 7.68
CA ALA A 156 13.56 -17.43 8.90
C ALA A 156 14.63 -16.37 8.61
N LEU A 157 15.56 -16.61 7.67
CA LEU A 157 16.58 -15.64 7.28
C LEU A 157 16.00 -14.38 6.63
N ILE A 158 14.96 -14.53 5.79
CA ILE A 158 14.23 -13.40 5.22
C ILE A 158 13.55 -12.59 6.32
N ASN A 159 12.92 -13.25 7.30
CA ASN A 159 12.26 -12.58 8.42
C ASN A 159 13.28 -11.87 9.34
N MET A 160 14.43 -12.49 9.63
CA MET A 160 15.52 -11.88 10.40
C MET A 160 16.10 -10.64 9.70
N ASN A 161 16.26 -10.73 8.38
CA ASN A 161 16.65 -9.62 7.53
C ASN A 161 15.49 -8.66 7.22
N SER A 162 14.31 -8.83 7.81
CA SER A 162 13.23 -7.87 7.67
C SER A 162 13.19 -6.93 8.87
N THR A 163 12.94 -5.67 8.58
CA THR A 163 12.72 -4.62 9.57
C THR A 163 11.26 -4.17 9.47
N ASP A 164 10.70 -3.83 10.63
CA ASP A 164 9.38 -3.23 10.72
C ASP A 164 9.36 -1.90 9.93
N LYS A 165 8.30 -1.69 9.14
CA LYS A 165 8.02 -0.46 8.41
C LYS A 165 8.23 0.81 9.24
N ARG A 166 8.02 0.73 10.56
CA ARG A 166 8.23 1.82 11.52
C ARG A 166 9.68 2.33 11.57
N GLN A 167 10.69 1.48 11.32
CA GLN A 167 12.10 1.88 11.39
C GLN A 167 12.61 2.53 10.09
N ALA A 168 11.85 2.47 8.99
CA ALA A 168 12.19 3.13 7.74
C ALA A 168 11.47 4.49 7.56
N ALA A 169 10.83 5.01 8.62
CA ALA A 169 9.94 6.16 8.55
C ALA A 169 10.47 7.34 7.72
N LEU A 170 9.57 7.98 6.95
CA LEU A 170 9.88 9.21 6.21
C LEU A 170 10.46 10.26 7.16
N SER A 171 11.50 10.96 6.71
CA SER A 171 11.97 12.14 7.41
C SER A 171 10.87 13.22 7.43
N LYS A 172 10.89 14.11 8.44
CA LYS A 172 9.95 15.25 8.50
C LYS A 172 10.00 16.09 7.23
N GLN A 173 11.18 16.27 6.65
CA GLN A 173 11.37 17.02 5.40
C GLN A 173 10.69 16.34 4.21
N GLU A 174 10.86 15.02 4.03
CA GLU A 174 10.20 14.28 2.95
C GLU A 174 8.69 14.27 3.11
N ARG A 175 8.20 14.15 4.36
CA ARG A 175 6.78 14.21 4.67
C ARG A 175 6.18 15.58 4.32
N GLN A 176 6.88 16.66 4.67
CA GLN A 176 6.49 18.03 4.30
C GLN A 176 6.45 18.21 2.77
N GLN A 177 7.45 17.73 2.04
CA GLN A 177 7.47 17.83 0.58
C GLN A 177 6.31 17.06 -0.08
N LEU A 178 6.00 15.86 0.41
CA LEU A 178 4.86 15.08 -0.07
C LEU A 178 3.53 15.75 0.31
N LEU A 179 3.45 16.36 1.49
CA LEU A 179 2.28 17.14 1.89
C LEU A 179 2.07 18.33 0.95
N GLU A 180 3.11 19.11 0.66
CA GLU A 180 3.03 20.22 -0.29
C GLU A 180 2.53 19.76 -1.67
N PHE A 181 2.99 18.61 -2.13
CA PHE A 181 2.54 18.01 -3.38
C PHE A 181 1.06 17.60 -3.37
N TYR A 182 0.56 17.03 -2.26
CA TYR A 182 -0.81 16.52 -2.17
C TYR A 182 -1.81 17.54 -1.61
N ARG A 183 -1.37 18.66 -1.03
CA ARG A 183 -2.22 19.61 -0.29
C ARG A 183 -3.46 20.02 -1.06
N ASP A 184 -3.29 20.48 -2.29
CA ASP A 184 -4.41 20.97 -3.12
C ASP A 184 -5.40 19.84 -3.47
N ASP A 185 -4.89 18.62 -3.71
CA ASP A 185 -5.75 17.46 -3.98
C ASP A 185 -6.51 17.02 -2.72
N ILE A 186 -5.88 17.06 -1.55
CA ILE A 186 -6.52 16.74 -0.26
C ILE A 186 -7.66 17.71 0.02
N LEU A 187 -7.45 19.02 -0.19
CA LEU A 187 -8.50 20.03 0.02
C LEU A 187 -9.68 19.81 -0.95
N LYS A 188 -9.40 19.62 -2.23
CA LYS A 188 -10.45 19.33 -3.23
C LYS A 188 -11.16 18.01 -2.93
N LEU A 189 -10.45 17.00 -2.44
CA LEU A 189 -11.04 15.73 -2.06
C LEU A 189 -11.97 15.89 -0.86
N GLN A 190 -11.54 16.61 0.18
CA GLN A 190 -12.34 16.91 1.37
C GLN A 190 -13.70 17.52 0.98
N ASP A 191 -13.69 18.48 0.08
CA ASP A 191 -14.92 19.08 -0.44
C ASP A 191 -15.71 18.09 -1.31
N LEU A 192 -15.05 17.31 -2.17
CA LEU A 192 -15.71 16.35 -3.05
C LEU A 192 -16.50 15.27 -2.27
N ILE A 193 -15.88 14.74 -1.21
CA ILE A 193 -16.46 13.66 -0.38
C ILE A 193 -17.17 14.17 0.87
N GLN A 194 -17.21 15.49 1.07
CA GLN A 194 -17.85 16.17 2.20
C GLN A 194 -17.40 15.60 3.56
N ARG A 195 -16.08 15.48 3.73
CA ARG A 195 -15.49 14.88 4.92
C ARG A 195 -14.22 15.60 5.34
N ASP A 196 -14.09 15.86 6.64
CA ASP A 196 -12.88 16.45 7.20
C ASP A 196 -11.66 15.54 6.99
N LEU A 197 -10.66 16.07 6.28
CA LEU A 197 -9.36 15.46 6.03
C LEU A 197 -8.22 16.28 6.63
N SER A 198 -8.50 17.20 7.57
CA SER A 198 -7.50 18.06 8.20
C SER A 198 -6.35 17.27 8.83
N VAL A 199 -6.65 16.06 9.34
CA VAL A 199 -5.64 15.12 9.88
C VAL A 199 -4.60 14.66 8.83
N TRP A 200 -4.92 14.73 7.55
CA TRP A 200 -3.96 14.44 6.48
C TRP A 200 -3.06 15.63 6.12
N LEU A 201 -3.41 16.84 6.59
CA LEU A 201 -2.67 18.08 6.35
C LEU A 201 -1.62 18.40 7.41
N THR A 202 -1.44 17.53 8.41
CA THR A 202 -0.45 17.68 9.48
C THR A 202 0.80 16.82 9.22
N VAL A 203 1.99 17.36 9.48
CA VAL A 203 3.29 16.65 9.36
C VAL A 203 3.70 15.99 10.66
#